data_AF-A0A7G8F160-F1
#
_entry.id   AF-A0A7G8F160-F1
#
_cell.length_a   1.000
_cell.length_b   1.000
_cell.length_c   1.000
_cell.angle_alpha   90.00
_cell.angle_beta   90.00
_cell.angle_gamma   90.00
#
_symmetry.space_group_name_H-M   'P 1'
#
loop_
_entity.id
_entity.type
_entity.pdbx_description
1 polymer ?
#
loop_
_entity_poly.entity_id
_entity_poly.type
_entity_poly.pdbx_seq_one_letter_code
_entity_poly.pdbx_strand_id
1 'polypeptide(L)'
;MHQDQVLRGNGKKYFLHLLSAEALQQRGMAAKTARLVINAYPVFVLSNEWLEELFCEQCGSNHWCHIIKHSPDQYRVRWAPQHLWDQVAHVDPSVANPTVSEYTRKQARRHQQKRVDGKRFYG
;
A
#
# COMPACT_ATOMS: atom_id res chain seq x y z
N MET A 1 -11.51 9.17 1.82
CA MET A 1 -11.61 8.05 2.78
C MET A 1 -12.87 8.32 3.58
N HIS A 2 -13.80 7.37 3.64
CA HIS A 2 -14.97 7.50 4.51
C HIS A 2 -14.51 7.40 5.96
N GLN A 3 -14.89 8.36 6.80
CA GLN A 3 -14.29 8.58 8.13
C GLN A 3 -14.54 7.43 9.12
N ASP A 4 -15.65 6.70 8.99
CA ASP A 4 -16.09 5.65 9.94
C ASP A 4 -16.18 4.25 9.29
N GLN A 5 -15.40 4.01 8.25
CA GLN A 5 -15.50 2.75 7.50
C GLN A 5 -14.58 1.65 8.03
N VAL A 6 -15.14 0.44 8.15
CA VAL A 6 -14.37 -0.80 8.27
C VAL A 6 -13.75 -1.14 6.91
N LEU A 7 -12.42 -1.07 6.84
CA LEU A 7 -11.64 -1.52 5.70
C LEU A 7 -11.15 -2.94 5.97
N ARG A 8 -11.36 -3.86 5.03
CA ARG A 8 -10.90 -5.25 5.16
C ARG A 8 -9.66 -5.49 4.31
N GLY A 9 -8.56 -5.86 4.95
CA GLY A 9 -7.34 -6.26 4.25
C GLY A 9 -7.43 -7.68 3.70
N ASN A 10 -6.68 -7.94 2.63
CA ASN A 10 -6.51 -9.27 2.06
C ASN A 10 -5.32 -10.04 2.69
N GLY A 11 -4.60 -9.42 3.63
CA GLY A 11 -3.46 -10.01 4.35
C GLY A 11 -2.13 -9.94 3.61
N LYS A 12 -2.10 -9.46 2.36
CA LYS A 12 -0.87 -9.29 1.58
C LYS A 12 -0.25 -7.93 1.86
N LYS A 13 0.93 -7.94 2.50
CA LYS A 13 1.66 -6.72 2.90
C LYS A 13 2.86 -6.49 1.99
N TYR A 14 2.91 -5.31 1.40
CA TYR A 14 3.97 -4.89 0.51
C TYR A 14 4.83 -3.83 1.22
N PHE A 15 5.84 -4.30 1.95
CA PHE A 15 6.67 -3.43 2.80
C PHE A 15 7.48 -2.43 1.97
N LEU A 16 7.64 -1.22 2.51
CA LEU A 16 8.43 -0.19 1.87
C LEU A 16 9.93 -0.41 2.12
N HIS A 17 10.72 -0.24 1.07
CA HIS A 17 12.16 -0.39 1.06
C HIS A 17 12.79 0.98 0.86
N LEU A 18 13.73 1.30 1.74
CA LEU A 18 14.49 2.53 1.68
C LEU A 18 15.90 2.22 1.19
N LEU A 19 16.31 2.97 0.18
CA LEU A 19 17.63 2.84 -0.47
C LEU A 19 18.57 3.99 -0.11
N SER A 20 18.09 5.01 0.61
CA SER A 20 18.86 6.21 0.92
C SER A 20 18.81 6.58 2.40
N ALA A 21 19.93 7.11 2.88
CA ALA A 21 20.03 7.60 4.26
C ALA A 21 19.18 8.87 4.48
N GLU A 22 18.87 9.61 3.42
CA GLU A 22 17.98 10.78 3.50
C GLU A 22 16.54 10.36 3.82
N ALA A 23 16.05 9.28 3.20
CA ALA A 23 14.71 8.78 3.48
C ALA A 23 14.57 8.31 4.94
N LEU A 24 15.61 7.72 5.51
CA LEU A 24 15.66 7.39 6.95
C LEU A 24 15.67 8.63 7.84
N GLN A 25 16.38 9.69 7.43
CA GLN A 25 16.42 10.95 8.18
C GLN A 25 15.08 11.68 8.19
N GLN A 26 14.36 11.71 7.07
CA GLN A 26 13.01 12.25 6.99
C GLN A 26 12.02 11.53 7.92
N ARG A 27 12.37 10.30 8.34
CA ARG A 27 11.61 9.47 9.27
C ARG A 27 12.09 9.59 10.73
N GLY A 28 12.98 10.55 11.00
CA GLY A 28 13.47 10.86 12.35
C GLY A 28 14.75 10.15 12.76
N MET A 29 15.38 9.36 11.87
CA MET A 29 16.67 8.74 12.19
C MET A 29 17.79 9.77 12.14
N ALA A 30 18.68 9.77 13.14
CA ALA A 30 19.85 10.65 13.14
C ALA A 30 20.75 10.37 11.91
N ALA A 31 21.30 11.42 11.30
CA ALA A 31 22.03 11.33 10.03
C ALA A 31 23.20 10.32 10.05
N LYS A 32 23.97 10.28 11.15
CA LYS A 32 25.08 9.32 11.32
C LYS A 32 24.58 7.88 11.33
N THR A 33 23.50 7.62 12.07
CA THR A 33 22.86 6.30 12.16
C THR A 33 22.28 5.90 10.82
N ALA A 34 21.58 6.80 10.14
CA ALA A 34 21.00 6.55 8.82
C ALA A 34 22.05 6.16 7.77
N ARG A 35 23.21 6.84 7.77
CA ARG A 35 24.33 6.50 6.89
C ARG A 35 24.89 5.11 7.20
N LEU A 36 25.09 4.80 8.49
CA LEU A 36 25.62 3.51 8.92
C LEU A 36 24.68 2.35 8.53
N VAL A 37 23.37 2.54 8.75
CA VAL A 37 22.35 1.54 8.41
C VAL A 37 22.35 1.25 6.90
N ILE A 38 22.34 2.28 6.05
CA ILE A 38 22.31 2.08 4.59
C ILE A 38 23.62 1.50 4.06
N ASN A 39 24.76 1.86 4.66
CA ASN A 39 26.04 1.27 4.28
C ASN A 39 26.12 -0.22 4.64
N ALA A 40 25.54 -0.64 5.76
CA ALA A 40 25.50 -2.03 6.19
C ALA A 40 24.41 -2.84 5.47
N TYR A 41 23.26 -2.19 5.19
CA TYR A 41 22.09 -2.77 4.55
C TYR A 41 21.65 -1.84 3.40
N PRO A 42 22.15 -2.06 2.17
CA PRO A 42 21.83 -1.21 1.02
C PRO A 42 20.33 -1.11 0.73
N VAL A 43 19.56 -2.10 1.18
CA VAL A 43 18.09 -2.10 1.15
C VAL A 43 17.58 -2.24 2.59
N PHE A 44 16.94 -1.20 3.10
CA PHE A 44 16.32 -1.23 4.43
C PHE A 44 14.81 -1.39 4.32
N VAL A 45 14.27 -2.50 4.83
CA VAL A 45 12.83 -2.80 4.78
C VAL A 45 12.13 -2.25 6.03
N LEU A 46 11.10 -1.44 5.84
CA LEU A 46 10.28 -0.91 6.92
C LEU A 46 9.25 -1.94 7.36
N SER A 47 9.44 -2.53 8.55
CA SER A 47 8.50 -3.51 9.11
C SER A 47 7.19 -2.91 9.62
N ASN A 48 7.17 -1.59 9.83
CA ASN A 48 6.03 -0.85 10.34
C ASN A 48 5.26 -0.10 9.23
N GLU A 49 5.70 -0.16 7.97
CA GLU A 49 5.06 0.55 6.86
C GLU A 49 4.97 -0.30 5.60
N TRP A 50 3.76 -0.38 5.03
CA TRP A 50 3.52 -1.17 3.84
C TRP A 50 2.33 -0.64 3.04
N LEU A 51 2.26 -1.06 1.78
CA LEU A 51 1.07 -0.94 0.96
C LEU A 51 0.22 -2.20 1.11
N GLU A 52 -1.09 -2.04 1.20
CA GLU A 52 -2.05 -3.14 1.25
C GLU A 52 -3.30 -2.77 0.45
N GLU A 53 -3.86 -3.75 -0.24
CA GLU A 53 -5.16 -3.61 -0.90
C GLU A 53 -6.26 -3.86 0.13
N LEU A 54 -7.02 -2.81 0.42
CA LEU A 54 -8.14 -2.84 1.35
C LEU A 54 -9.47 -2.79 0.60
N PHE A 55 -10.41 -3.65 0.98
CA PHE A 55 -11.78 -3.62 0.50
C PHE A 55 -12.63 -2.64 1.30
N CYS A 56 -13.40 -1.84 0.57
CA CYS A 56 -14.35 -0.86 1.07
C CYS A 56 -15.77 -1.39 0.86
N GLU A 57 -16.45 -1.81 1.93
CA GLU A 57 -17.84 -2.32 1.87
C GLU A 57 -18.85 -1.29 1.33
N GLN A 58 -18.66 0.00 1.64
CA GLN A 58 -19.57 1.07 1.19
C GLN A 58 -19.50 1.32 -0.31
N CYS A 59 -18.29 1.31 -0.90
CA CYS A 59 -18.09 1.51 -2.33
C CYS A 59 -18.19 0.18 -3.12
N GLY A 60 -18.08 -0.95 -2.44
CA GLY A 60 -17.98 -2.27 -3.06
C GLY A 60 -16.70 -2.45 -3.89
N SER A 61 -15.61 -1.75 -3.51
CA SER A 61 -14.38 -1.70 -4.30
C SER A 61 -13.12 -1.88 -3.44
N ASN A 62 -12.09 -2.42 -4.08
CA ASN A 62 -10.76 -2.51 -3.48
C ASN A 62 -9.94 -1.25 -3.76
N HIS A 63 -9.02 -0.99 -2.84
CA HIS A 63 -8.35 0.29 -2.72
C HIS A 63 -6.96 0.11 -2.12
N TRP A 64 -5.94 0.59 -2.82
CA TRP A 64 -4.57 0.54 -2.29
C TRP A 64 -4.35 1.63 -1.25
N CYS A 65 -3.94 1.19 -0.08
CA CYS A 65 -3.72 2.02 1.07
C CYS A 65 -2.29 1.88 1.57
N HIS A 66 -1.69 3.00 1.93
CA HIS A 66 -0.48 3.04 2.72
C HIS A 66 -0.85 2.92 4.20
N ILE A 67 -0.31 1.90 4.86
CA ILE A 67 -0.54 1.62 6.26
C ILE A 67 0.75 1.88 7.03
N ILE A 68 0.67 2.72 8.06
CA ILE A 68 1.75 3.00 9.01
C ILE A 68 1.31 2.48 10.37
N LYS A 69 2.06 1.52 10.91
CA LYS A 69 1.87 0.98 12.24
C LYS A 69 2.68 1.79 13.24
N HIS A 70 2.01 2.47 14.16
CA HIS A 70 2.66 3.18 15.27
C HIS A 70 2.75 2.29 16.52
N SER A 71 1.73 1.46 16.77
CA SER A 71 1.68 0.50 17.86
C SER A 71 0.82 -0.72 17.47
N PRO A 72 0.72 -1.78 18.28
CA PRO A 72 -0.14 -2.93 17.99
C PRO A 72 -1.60 -2.57 17.69
N ASP A 73 -2.11 -1.51 18.33
CA ASP A 73 -3.51 -1.08 18.25
C ASP A 73 -3.70 0.23 17.46
N GLN A 74 -2.59 0.92 17.12
CA GLN A 74 -2.63 2.20 16.42
C GLN A 74 -2.03 2.10 15.02
N TYR A 75 -2.92 2.21 14.02
CA TYR A 75 -2.58 2.24 12.61
C TYR A 75 -3.05 3.56 12.00
N ARG A 76 -2.24 4.08 11.08
CA ARG A 76 -2.61 5.20 10.22
C ARG A 76 -2.75 4.69 8.79
N VAL A 77 -3.94 4.86 8.24
CA VAL A 77 -4.28 4.40 6.90
C VAL A 77 -4.54 5.60 6.00
N ARG A 78 -3.92 5.60 4.82
CA ARG A 78 -4.08 6.65 3.80
C ARG A 78 -4.12 6.02 2.42
N TRP A 79 -4.66 6.75 1.44
CA TRP A 79 -4.50 6.36 0.04
C TRP A 79 -3.03 6.24 -0.30
N ALA A 80 -2.63 5.16 -0.98
CA ALA A 80 -1.25 4.95 -1.39
C ALA A 80 -0.85 6.03 -2.42
N PRO A 81 0.05 6.97 -2.08
CA PRO A 81 0.57 7.93 -3.04
C PRO A 81 1.44 7.22 -4.08
N GLN A 82 1.50 7.77 -5.30
CA GLN A 82 2.22 7.15 -6.41
C GLN A 82 3.71 6.89 -6.11
N HIS A 83 4.40 7.85 -5.49
CA HIS A 83 5.84 7.75 -5.18
C HIS A 83 6.21 6.64 -4.17
N LEU A 84 5.24 6.06 -3.44
CA LEU A 84 5.51 4.93 -2.55
C LEU A 84 5.62 3.61 -3.30
N TRP A 85 5.06 3.54 -4.51
CA TRP A 85 5.11 2.32 -5.33
C TRP A 85 6.52 2.02 -5.83
N ASP A 86 7.33 3.06 -6.05
CA ASP A 86 8.75 2.92 -6.43
C ASP A 86 9.61 2.37 -5.28
N GLN A 87 9.07 2.35 -4.05
CA GLN A 87 9.77 1.93 -2.84
C GLN A 87 9.40 0.49 -2.42
N VAL A 88 8.45 -0.19 -3.04
CA VAL A 88 8.15 -1.59 -2.69
C VAL A 88 9.04 -2.52 -3.52
N ALA A 89 9.89 -3.35 -2.91
CA ALA A 89 10.54 -4.42 -3.69
C ALA A 89 9.66 -5.68 -3.75
N HIS A 90 9.89 -6.48 -4.79
CA HIS A 90 9.14 -7.69 -5.12
C HIS A 90 7.73 -7.46 -5.67
N VAL A 91 7.55 -6.40 -6.45
CA VAL A 91 6.70 -6.54 -7.64
C VAL A 91 7.55 -7.28 -8.66
N ASP A 92 7.32 -8.58 -8.80
CA ASP A 92 7.92 -9.38 -9.87
C ASP A 92 7.76 -8.63 -11.21
N PRO A 93 8.83 -8.35 -11.98
CA PRO A 93 8.68 -7.68 -13.28
C PRO A 93 7.78 -8.42 -14.26
N SER A 94 7.45 -9.70 -14.00
CA SER A 94 6.42 -10.46 -14.72
C SER A 94 4.99 -10.24 -14.21
N VAL A 95 4.81 -9.85 -12.95
CA VAL A 95 3.54 -9.32 -12.42
C VAL A 95 3.63 -7.81 -12.54
N ALA A 96 3.39 -7.31 -13.75
CA ALA A 96 3.39 -5.89 -14.06
C ALA A 96 2.83 -5.09 -12.88
N ASN A 97 3.66 -4.21 -12.30
CA ASN A 97 3.24 -3.17 -11.38
C ASN A 97 2.01 -2.55 -12.03
N PRO A 98 0.78 -2.84 -11.55
CA PRO A 98 -0.39 -2.32 -12.20
C PRO A 98 -0.34 -0.86 -11.82
N THR A 99 0.31 -0.09 -12.69
CA THR A 99 0.43 1.36 -12.59
C THR A 99 -0.93 1.84 -12.15
N VAL A 100 -1.00 2.79 -11.23
CA VAL A 100 -2.26 3.21 -10.61
C VAL A 100 -3.37 3.39 -11.68
N SER A 101 -3.01 3.81 -12.90
CA SER A 101 -3.83 3.76 -14.11
C SER A 101 -4.41 2.39 -14.51
N GLU A 102 -3.64 1.30 -14.58
CA GLU A 102 -4.12 -0.05 -14.85
C GLU A 102 -4.94 -0.65 -13.71
N TYR A 103 -4.57 -0.41 -12.44
CA TYR A 103 -5.39 -0.84 -11.32
C TYR A 103 -6.73 -0.11 -11.32
N THR A 104 -6.72 1.22 -11.39
CA THR A 104 -7.93 2.05 -11.48
C THR A 104 -8.75 1.70 -12.73
N ARG A 105 -8.14 1.39 -13.88
CA ARG A 105 -8.85 0.99 -15.11
C ARG A 105 -9.44 -0.42 -15.02
N LYS A 106 -8.73 -1.39 -14.44
CA LYS A 106 -9.27 -2.74 -14.17
C LYS A 106 -10.44 -2.66 -13.19
N GLN A 107 -10.33 -1.86 -12.13
CA GLN A 107 -11.40 -1.65 -11.16
C GLN A 107 -12.58 -0.88 -11.74
N ALA A 108 -12.36 0.18 -12.52
CA ALA A 108 -13.42 0.90 -13.23
C ALA A 108 -14.21 -0.04 -14.15
N ARG A 109 -13.52 -0.92 -14.89
CA ARG A 109 -14.17 -1.95 -15.74
C ARG A 109 -14.90 -3.02 -14.92
N ARG A 110 -14.40 -3.40 -13.75
CA ARG A 110 -15.04 -4.37 -12.84
C ARG A 110 -16.31 -3.77 -12.20
N HIS A 111 -16.31 -2.47 -11.92
CA HIS A 111 -17.47 -1.71 -11.44
C HIS A 111 -18.49 -1.41 -12.55
N GLN A 112 -18.02 -1.28 -13.80
CA GLN A 112 -18.89 -1.14 -15.00
C GLN A 112 -19.50 -2.45 -15.49
N GLN A 113 -19.01 -3.62 -15.04
CA GLN A 113 -19.69 -4.88 -15.25
C GLN A 113 -20.96 -4.94 -14.38
N LYS A 114 -22.00 -4.24 -14.81
CA LYS A 114 -23.37 -4.61 -14.47
C LYS A 114 -23.54 -6.07 -14.88
N ARG A 115 -23.84 -6.95 -13.92
CA ARG A 115 -24.40 -8.26 -14.25
C ARG A 115 -25.64 -8.00 -15.10
N VAL A 116 -25.82 -8.81 -16.14
CA VAL A 116 -27.00 -8.76 -17.04
C VAL A 116 -28.32 -8.97 -16.27
N ASP A 117 -28.26 -9.38 -14.99
CA ASP A 117 -29.41 -9.76 -14.15
C ASP A 117 -29.57 -8.97 -12.83
N GLY A 118 -28.88 -7.84 -12.64
CA GLY A 118 -29.23 -6.86 -11.57
C GLY A 118 -29.13 -7.28 -10.09
N LYS A 119 -28.72 -8.52 -9.74
CA LYS A 119 -28.66 -9.00 -8.34
C LYS A 119 -27.25 -9.04 -7.74
N ARG A 120 -27.10 -8.57 -6.50
CA ARG A 120 -25.87 -8.58 -5.69
C ARG A 120 -25.56 -9.99 -5.16
N PHE A 121 -24.28 -10.34 -5.09
CA PHE A 121 -23.82 -11.59 -4.49
C PHE A 121 -23.82 -11.48 -2.96
N TYR A 122 -24.36 -12.50 -2.29
CA TYR A 122 -24.07 -12.82 -0.89
C TYR A 122 -23.17 -14.05 -0.90
N GLY A 123 -22.00 -13.93 -0.29
CA GLY A 123 -21.01 -14.98 -0.14
C GLY A 123 -19.92 -14.52 0.79
#